data_AF-A0A532D1Z0-F1
#
_entry.id   AF-A0A532D1Z0-F1
#
_cell.length_a   1.000
_cell.length_b   1.000
_cell.length_c   1.000
_cell.angle_alpha   90.00
_cell.angle_beta   90.00
_cell.angle_gamma   90.00
#
_symmetry.space_group_name_H-M   'P 1'
#
loop_
_entity.id
_entity.type
_entity.pdbx_description
1 polymer ?
#
loop_
_entity_poly.entity_id
_entity_poly.type
_entity_poly.pdbx_seq_one_letter_code
_entity_poly.pdbx_strand_id
1 'polypeptide(L)'
;MREVRLTKRIEFSAAHRYWRDDWDAARNRAVFGASANEHGHNYMLEVTVVGAVDPQTGMVVNLYDLKRVLKELIEEFDHKHLNLDT
;
A
#
# COMPACT_ATOMS: atom_id res chain seq x y z
N MET A 1 23.93 -15.31 13.99
CA MET A 1 22.53 -15.77 13.90
C MET A 1 22.07 -15.62 12.46
N ARG A 2 21.22 -16.52 11.94
CA ARG A 2 20.72 -16.43 10.56
C ARG A 2 19.66 -15.34 10.49
N GLU A 3 19.88 -14.33 9.65
CA GLU A 3 18.83 -13.37 9.30
C GLU A 3 17.83 -14.02 8.35
N VAL A 4 16.54 -13.77 8.58
CA VAL A 4 15.47 -14.24 7.72
C VAL A 4 14.55 -13.08 7.33
N ARG A 5 13.85 -13.26 6.22
CA ARG A 5 12.87 -12.30 5.70
C ARG A 5 11.47 -12.86 5.91
N LEU A 6 10.60 -12.05 6.48
CA LEU A 6 9.19 -12.37 6.63
C LEU A 6 8.38 -11.33 5.86
N THR A 7 7.58 -11.79 4.89
CA THR A 7 6.69 -10.92 4.11
C THR A 7 5.24 -11.13 4.54
N LYS A 8 4.55 -10.04 4.87
CA LYS A 8 3.12 -10.01 5.13
C LYS A 8 2.41 -9.34 3.95
N ARG A 9 1.37 -10.00 3.46
CA ARG A 9 0.46 -9.50 2.43
C ARG A 9 -0.82 -9.00 3.08
N ILE A 10 -1.33 -7.88 2.59
CA ILE A 10 -2.60 -7.29 2.99
C ILE A 10 -3.19 -6.51 1.83
N GLU A 11 -4.52 -6.54 1.71
CA GLU A 11 -5.26 -5.92 0.61
C GLU A 11 -6.01 -4.68 1.11
N PHE A 12 -6.19 -3.72 0.21
CA PHE A 12 -7.10 -2.59 0.40
C PHE A 12 -7.65 -2.12 -0.94
N SER A 13 -8.83 -1.51 -0.93
CA SER A 13 -9.47 -1.00 -2.14
C SER A 13 -9.43 0.52 -2.14
N ALA A 14 -8.98 1.14 -3.22
CA ALA A 14 -8.98 2.60 -3.35
C ALA A 14 -9.26 3.05 -4.78
N ALA A 15 -9.87 4.22 -4.90
CA ALA A 15 -10.07 4.93 -6.17
C ALA A 15 -8.99 5.99 -6.38
N HIS A 16 -8.67 6.30 -7.63
CA HIS A 16 -7.79 7.38 -8.00
C HIS A 16 -7.93 7.78 -9.48
N ARG A 17 -7.24 8.87 -9.83
CA ARG A 17 -6.86 9.19 -11.20
C ARG A 17 -5.42 9.70 -11.25
N TYR A 18 -4.79 9.53 -12.42
CA TYR A 18 -3.53 10.19 -12.72
C TYR A 18 -3.82 11.55 -13.34
N TRP A 19 -3.51 12.60 -12.58
CA TRP A 19 -3.80 13.96 -12.98
C TRP A 19 -2.75 14.92 -12.44
N ARG A 20 -2.38 15.89 -13.26
CA ARG A 20 -1.52 17.02 -12.90
C ARG A 20 -2.29 18.32 -13.07
N ASP A 21 -2.42 19.07 -11.98
CA ASP A 21 -3.17 20.34 -11.96
C ASP A 21 -2.45 21.46 -12.72
N ASP A 22 -1.14 21.34 -12.94
CA ASP A 22 -0.35 22.28 -13.73
C ASP A 22 -0.41 22.01 -15.24
N TRP A 23 -1.15 20.98 -15.68
CA TRP A 23 -1.32 20.63 -17.09
C TRP A 23 -2.76 20.86 -17.55
N ASP A 24 -2.92 21.22 -18.83
CA ASP A 24 -4.25 21.21 -19.44
C ASP A 24 -4.81 19.79 -19.55
N ALA A 25 -6.12 19.70 -19.77
CA ALA A 25 -6.83 18.43 -19.84
C ALA A 25 -6.42 17.57 -21.05
N ALA A 26 -6.00 18.20 -22.17
CA ALA A 26 -5.57 17.48 -23.36
C ALA A 26 -4.25 16.75 -23.11
N ARG A 27 -3.30 17.42 -22.46
CA ARG A 27 -2.02 16.87 -22.04
C ARG A 27 -2.19 15.76 -21.02
N ASN A 28 -3.03 15.95 -19.99
CA ASN A 28 -3.34 14.89 -19.02
C ASN A 28 -3.88 13.63 -19.71
N ARG A 29 -4.86 13.77 -20.61
CA ARG A 29 -5.41 12.64 -21.37
C ARG A 29 -4.40 12.01 -22.33
N ALA A 30 -3.55 12.79 -22.97
CA ALA A 30 -2.52 12.28 -23.87
C ALA A 30 -1.44 11.46 -23.13
N VAL A 31 -1.07 11.88 -21.91
CA VAL A 31 -0.02 11.21 -21.12
C VAL A 31 -0.56 10.02 -20.33
N PHE A 32 -1.68 10.19 -19.64
CA PHE A 32 -2.21 9.16 -18.72
C PHE A 32 -3.31 8.28 -19.35
N GLY A 33 -3.82 8.63 -20.54
CA GLY A 33 -4.81 7.84 -21.26
C GLY A 33 -6.07 7.60 -20.42
N ALA A 34 -6.52 6.34 -20.37
CA ALA A 34 -7.70 5.95 -19.59
C ALA A 34 -7.56 6.24 -18.09
N SER A 35 -6.33 6.18 -17.54
CA SER A 35 -6.05 6.46 -16.14
C SER A 35 -6.17 7.95 -15.77
N ALA A 36 -6.36 8.84 -16.74
CA ALA A 36 -6.75 10.23 -16.47
C ALA A 36 -8.20 10.36 -15.95
N ASN A 37 -9.03 9.33 -16.17
CA ASN A 37 -10.37 9.24 -15.61
C ASN A 37 -10.34 8.56 -14.23
N GLU A 38 -11.38 8.78 -13.44
CA GLU A 38 -11.55 8.07 -12.18
C GLU A 38 -11.67 6.56 -12.41
N HIS A 39 -10.90 5.80 -11.63
CA HIS A 39 -10.91 4.35 -11.62
C HIS A 39 -10.46 3.86 -10.24
N GLY A 40 -10.51 2.55 -10.01
CA GLY A 40 -10.10 1.99 -8.72
C GLY A 40 -9.48 0.62 -8.86
N HIS A 41 -8.80 0.20 -7.80
CA HIS A 41 -8.10 -1.07 -7.74
C HIS A 41 -8.27 -1.71 -6.37
N ASN A 42 -8.10 -3.03 -6.37
CA ASN A 42 -7.80 -3.77 -5.15
C ASN A 42 -6.28 -3.91 -5.08
N TYR A 43 -5.66 -3.10 -4.25
CA TYR A 43 -4.22 -3.06 -4.06
C TYR A 43 -3.76 -4.19 -3.13
N MET A 44 -2.61 -4.78 -3.45
CA MET A 44 -1.90 -5.72 -2.59
C MET A 44 -0.65 -5.04 -2.04
N LEU A 45 -0.61 -4.79 -0.73
CA LEU A 45 0.59 -4.30 -0.04
C LEU A 45 1.38 -5.49 0.51
N GLU A 46 2.64 -5.60 0.07
CA GLU A 46 3.61 -6.56 0.60
C GLU A 46 4.61 -5.85 1.51
N VAL A 47 4.58 -6.15 2.81
CA VAL A 47 5.54 -5.60 3.78
C VAL A 47 6.51 -6.68 4.20
N THR A 48 7.79 -6.45 3.97
CA THR A 48 8.86 -7.37 4.35
C THR A 48 9.64 -6.82 5.53
N VAL A 49 9.72 -7.59 6.61
CA VAL A 49 10.60 -7.33 7.74
C VAL A 49 11.78 -8.30 7.69
N VAL A 50 12.96 -7.82 8.08
CA VAL A 50 14.20 -8.59 8.08
C VAL A 50 14.81 -8.51 9.48
N GLY A 51 15.27 -9.65 10.00
CA GLY A 51 15.95 -9.67 11.29
C GLY A 51 16.40 -11.06 11.70
N ALA A 52 17.08 -11.11 12.83
CA ALA A 52 17.45 -12.35 13.48
C ALA A 52 16.20 -13.05 14.03
N VAL A 53 16.19 -14.38 13.97
CA VAL A 53 15.17 -15.18 14.65
C VAL A 53 15.48 -15.18 16.15
N ASP A 54 14.55 -14.69 16.95
CA ASP A 54 14.63 -14.79 18.40
C ASP A 54 14.62 -16.28 18.82
N PRO A 55 15.60 -16.76 19.59
CA PRO A 55 15.76 -18.19 19.88
C PRO A 55 14.72 -18.73 20.88
N GLN A 56 14.02 -17.88 21.63
CA GLN A 56 12.99 -18.30 22.59
C GLN A 56 11.63 -18.42 21.92
N THR A 57 11.32 -17.50 21.01
CA THR A 57 10.00 -17.37 20.38
C THR A 57 9.96 -17.90 18.95
N GLY A 58 11.10 -18.05 18.28
CA GLY A 58 11.19 -18.47 16.88
C GLY A 58 10.72 -17.39 15.89
N MET A 59 10.54 -16.15 16.33
CA MET A 59 10.00 -15.05 15.53
C MET A 59 11.06 -14.01 15.17
N VAL A 60 10.91 -13.38 14.00
CA VAL A 60 11.63 -12.12 13.68
C VAL A 60 10.88 -10.91 14.23
N VAL A 61 9.55 -10.98 14.21
CA VAL A 61 8.64 -9.99 14.77
C VAL A 61 7.40 -10.70 15.24
N ASN A 62 6.74 -10.17 16.27
CA ASN A 62 5.41 -10.62 16.63
C ASN A 62 4.41 -10.30 15.50
N LEU A 63 3.81 -11.34 14.91
CA LEU A 63 2.85 -11.19 13.81
C LEU A 63 1.58 -10.43 14.21
N TYR A 64 1.20 -10.47 15.49
CA TYR A 64 0.05 -9.73 15.99
C TYR A 64 0.33 -8.22 15.96
N ASP A 65 1.48 -7.79 16.45
CA ASP A 65 1.88 -6.38 16.45
C ASP A 65 2.07 -5.87 15.01
N LEU A 66 2.71 -6.66 14.14
CA LEU A 66 2.83 -6.32 12.73
C LEU A 66 1.44 -6.15 12.08
N LYS A 67 0.50 -7.05 12.35
CA LYS A 67 -0.87 -6.92 11.81
C LYS A 67 -1.57 -5.66 12.32
N ARG A 68 -1.41 -5.29 13.59
CA ARG A 68 -2.03 -4.08 14.16
C ARG A 68 -1.53 -2.83 13.45
N VAL A 69 -0.20 -2.68 13.33
CA VAL A 69 0.41 -1.52 12.65
C VAL A 69 -0.01 -1.45 11.19
N LEU A 70 -0.02 -2.59 10.48
CA LEU A 70 -0.45 -2.61 9.07
C LEU A 70 -1.93 -2.27 8.89
N LYS A 71 -2.79 -2.65 9.84
CA LYS A 71 -4.21 -2.31 9.80
C LYS A 71 -4.43 -0.81 10.00
N GLU A 72 -3.77 -0.22 11.00
CA GLU A 72 -3.85 1.23 11.25
C GLU A 72 -3.37 2.04 10.05
N LEU A 73 -2.26 1.62 9.42
CA LEU A 73 -1.77 2.23 8.18
C LEU A 73 -2.80 2.14 7.04
N ILE A 74 -3.42 0.97 6.86
CA ILE A 74 -4.31 0.74 5.72
C ILE A 74 -5.67 1.41 5.89
N GLU A 75 -6.13 1.65 7.12
CA GLU A 75 -7.33 2.45 7.37
C GLU A 75 -7.20 3.88 6.82
N GLU A 76 -5.98 4.37 6.59
CA GLU A 76 -5.76 5.65 5.92
C GLU A 76 -6.08 5.60 4.41
N PHE A 77 -6.14 4.42 3.78
CA PHE A 77 -6.29 4.27 2.32
C PHE A 77 -7.47 3.40 1.90
N ASP A 78 -7.93 2.48 2.75
CA ASP A 78 -8.97 1.51 2.41
C ASP A 78 -10.35 2.19 2.26
N HIS A 79 -11.04 1.84 1.18
CA HIS A 79 -12.32 2.43 0.76
C HIS A 79 -12.28 3.96 0.60
N LYS A 80 -11.13 4.49 0.15
CA LYS A 80 -10.92 5.94 -0.06
C LYS A 80 -10.53 6.30 -1.49
N HIS A 81 -10.59 7.60 -1.79
CA HIS A 81 -10.06 8.19 -3.00
C HIS A 81 -8.66 8.79 -2.76
N LEU A 82 -7.61 8.22 -3.35
CA LEU A 82 -6.21 8.58 -3.08
C LEU A 82 -5.83 10.03 -3.45
N ASN A 83 -6.60 10.69 -4.31
CA ASN A 83 -6.37 12.11 -4.64
C ASN A 83 -7.18 13.09 -3.77
N LEU A 84 -8.16 12.62 -3.00
CA LEU A 84 -9.16 13.49 -2.35
C LEU A 84 -9.30 13.26 -0.84
N ASP A 85 -9.10 12.03 -0.37
CA ASP A 85 -9.37 11.60 1.00
C ASP A 85 -8.11 11.23 1.79
N THR A 86 -6.94 11.31 1.15
CA THR A 86 -5.61 10.99 1.70
C THR A 86 -4.67 12.17 1.51
#